data_AF-A0A0B7JSM4-F1
#
_entry.id   AF-A0A0B7JSM4-F1
#
_cell.length_a   1.000
_cell.length_b   1.000
_cell.length_c   1.000
_cell.angle_alpha   90.00
_cell.angle_beta   90.00
_cell.angle_gamma   90.00
#
_symmetry.space_group_name_H-M   'P 1'
#
loop_
_entity.id
_entity.type
_entity.pdbx_description
1 polymer ?
#
loop_
_entity_poly.entity_id
_entity_poly.type
_entity_poly.pdbx_seq_one_letter_code
_entity_poly.pdbx_strand_id
1 'polypeptide(L)'
;MVTELPYALDAETPLSPSELNVLRAQYEKEGEMAGVQTKFNYAWGLVKSNNRNDQQLGVRLLSDIFRLSPERRRECLYYLALGNYKLGNYAEARRYNELL
;
A
#
# COMPACT_ATOMS: atom_id res chain seq x y z
N MET A 1 14.36 -14.86 -7.56
CA MET A 1 13.02 -15.14 -6.97
C MET A 1 12.06 -14.17 -7.63
N VAL A 2 11.06 -14.68 -8.34
CA VAL A 2 10.05 -13.84 -9.01
C VAL A 2 9.17 -13.28 -7.90
N THR A 3 9.25 -11.99 -7.63
CA THR A 3 8.28 -11.31 -6.76
C THR A 3 6.99 -11.19 -7.55
N GLU A 4 6.06 -12.12 -7.36
CA GLU A 4 4.71 -12.00 -7.91
C GLU A 4 4.07 -10.77 -7.29
N LEU A 5 3.87 -9.74 -8.12
CA LEU A 5 3.05 -8.60 -7.76
C LEU A 5 1.61 -9.10 -7.55
N PRO A 6 0.88 -8.58 -6.55
CA PRO A 6 -0.50 -8.98 -6.33
C PRO A 6 -1.32 -8.71 -7.59
N TYR A 7 -2.32 -9.55 -7.84
CA TYR A 7 -3.25 -9.26 -8.92
C TYR A 7 -4.06 -8.01 -8.54
N ALA A 8 -4.49 -7.23 -9.54
CA ALA A 8 -5.36 -6.08 -9.28
C ALA A 8 -6.62 -6.46 -8.47
N LEU A 9 -7.07 -7.71 -8.60
CA LEU A 9 -8.19 -8.29 -7.84
C LEU A 9 -7.93 -8.34 -6.31
N ASP A 10 -6.67 -8.46 -5.88
CA ASP A 10 -6.30 -8.49 -4.47
C ASP A 10 -6.51 -7.13 -3.79
N ALA A 11 -6.52 -6.04 -4.57
CA ALA A 11 -6.84 -4.69 -4.11
C ALA A 11 -8.34 -4.55 -3.75
N GLU A 12 -9.19 -5.32 -4.43
CA GLU A 12 -10.64 -5.30 -4.27
C GLU A 12 -11.14 -6.27 -3.20
N THR A 13 -10.28 -7.17 -2.71
CA THR A 13 -10.65 -8.15 -1.69
C THR A 13 -10.19 -7.67 -0.30
N PRO A 14 -11.02 -7.00 0.49
CA PRO A 14 -10.60 -6.44 1.78
C PRO A 14 -10.09 -7.51 2.74
N LEU A 15 -9.09 -7.14 3.55
CA LEU A 15 -8.70 -7.97 4.70
C LEU A 15 -9.82 -7.99 5.74
N SER A 16 -9.89 -9.05 6.53
CA SER A 16 -10.76 -9.05 7.71
C SER A 16 -10.30 -7.96 8.70
N PRO A 17 -11.22 -7.39 9.50
CA PRO A 17 -10.85 -6.39 10.50
C PRO A 17 -9.78 -6.88 11.48
N SER A 18 -9.80 -8.19 11.80
CA SER A 18 -8.81 -8.83 12.67
C SER A 18 -7.42 -8.84 12.05
N GLU A 19 -7.29 -9.17 10.76
CA GLU A 19 -6.01 -9.15 10.05
C GLU A 19 -5.44 -7.72 9.97
N LEU A 20 -6.28 -6.73 9.65
CA LEU A 20 -5.85 -5.33 9.62
C LEU A 20 -5.36 -4.86 11.01
N ASN A 21 -6.04 -5.30 12.08
CA ASN A 21 -5.62 -4.97 13.45
C ASN A 21 -4.28 -5.62 13.83
N VAL A 22 -3.99 -6.83 13.37
CA VAL A 22 -2.66 -7.46 13.57
C VAL A 22 -1.56 -6.63 12.90
N LEU A 23 -1.79 -6.20 11.65
CA LEU A 23 -0.84 -5.34 10.93
C LEU A 23 -0.65 -3.99 11.61
N ARG A 24 -1.74 -3.37 12.09
CA ARG A 24 -1.70 -2.13 12.86
C ARG A 24 -0.90 -2.29 14.14
N ALA A 25 -1.19 -3.33 14.92
CA ALA A 25 -0.49 -3.58 16.19
C ALA A 25 1.01 -3.80 15.98
N GLN A 26 1.41 -4.49 14.91
CA GLN A 26 2.81 -4.66 14.56
C GLN A 26 3.47 -3.33 14.18
N TYR A 27 2.81 -2.53 13.34
CA TYR A 27 3.30 -1.21 12.95
C TYR A 27 3.46 -0.26 14.15
N GLU A 28 2.47 -0.21 15.03
CA GLU A 28 2.50 0.62 16.25
C GLU A 28 3.57 0.16 17.25
N LYS A 29 3.74 -1.16 17.41
CA LYS A 29 4.77 -1.74 18.28
C LYS A 29 6.18 -1.39 17.82
N GLU A 30 6.44 -1.38 16.51
CA GLU A 30 7.74 -1.00 15.97
C GLU A 30 7.95 0.53 15.92
N GLY A 31 6.87 1.31 15.89
CA GLY A 31 6.90 2.76 15.98
C GLY A 31 7.75 3.43 14.89
N GLU A 32 8.57 4.41 15.27
CA GLU A 32 9.43 5.14 14.33
C GLU A 32 10.44 4.24 13.61
N MET A 33 10.88 3.17 14.28
CA MET A 33 11.84 2.20 13.77
C MET A 33 11.19 1.09 12.91
N ALA A 34 9.90 1.22 12.59
CA ALA A 34 9.20 0.22 11.81
C ALA A 34 9.89 -0.04 10.46
N GLY A 35 10.16 -1.33 10.21
CA GLY A 35 10.84 -1.78 9.01
C GLY A 35 10.01 -1.49 7.77
N VAL A 36 10.68 -1.28 6.62
CA VAL A 36 10.01 -1.00 5.34
C VAL A 36 8.91 -2.01 5.04
N GLN A 37 9.15 -3.30 5.27
CA GLN A 37 8.18 -4.36 5.03
C GLN A 37 6.95 -4.25 5.95
N THR A 38 7.14 -3.93 7.23
CA THR A 38 6.04 -3.75 8.19
C THR A 38 5.17 -2.56 7.77
N LYS A 39 5.80 -1.42 7.43
CA LYS A 39 5.10 -0.23 6.92
C LYS A 39 4.33 -0.56 5.64
N PHE A 40 4.94 -1.31 4.73
CA PHE A 40 4.34 -1.69 3.45
C PHE A 40 3.12 -2.59 3.65
N ASN A 41 3.22 -3.63 4.48
CA ASN A 41 2.11 -4.54 4.75
C ASN A 41 0.92 -3.80 5.37
N TYR A 42 1.17 -2.92 6.34
CA TYR A 42 0.11 -2.12 6.95
C TYR A 42 -0.51 -1.15 5.94
N ALA A 43 0.31 -0.44 5.16
CA ALA A 43 -0.16 0.48 4.13
C ALA A 43 -1.05 -0.22 3.09
N TRP A 44 -0.66 -1.42 2.64
CA TRP A 44 -1.46 -2.19 1.71
C TRP A 44 -2.77 -2.69 2.33
N GLY A 45 -2.75 -3.14 3.58
CA GLY A 45 -3.96 -3.49 4.32
C GLY A 45 -4.94 -2.32 4.42
N LEU A 46 -4.43 -1.10 4.64
CA LEU A 46 -5.21 0.13 4.66
C LEU A 46 -5.80 0.48 3.28
N VAL A 47 -5.03 0.33 2.19
CA VAL A 47 -5.54 0.52 0.82
C VAL A 47 -6.68 -0.45 0.52
N LYS A 48 -6.59 -1.69 1.00
CA LYS A 48 -7.63 -2.70 0.82
C LYS A 48 -8.90 -2.45 1.65
N SER A 49 -8.83 -1.61 2.69
CA SER A 49 -9.97 -1.26 3.55
C SER A 49 -11.13 -0.65 2.74
N ASN A 50 -12.35 -0.78 3.26
CA ASN A 50 -13.54 -0.11 2.73
C ASN A 50 -13.69 1.33 3.25
N ASN A 51 -12.84 1.75 4.21
CA ASN A 51 -12.85 3.10 4.74
C ASN A 51 -11.96 4.01 3.89
N ARG A 52 -12.52 5.11 3.37
CA ARG A 52 -11.80 6.06 2.54
C ARG A 52 -10.62 6.74 3.26
N ASN A 53 -10.73 6.98 4.57
CA ASN A 53 -9.64 7.57 5.35
C ASN A 53 -8.48 6.59 5.51
N ASP A 54 -8.77 5.30 5.70
CA ASP A 54 -7.75 4.25 5.71
C ASP A 54 -7.04 4.20 4.36
N GLN A 55 -7.80 4.19 3.25
CA GLN A 55 -7.24 4.16 1.91
C GLN A 55 -6.28 5.35 1.66
N GLN A 56 -6.68 6.56 2.05
CA GLN A 56 -5.84 7.76 1.95
C GLN A 56 -4.55 7.62 2.78
N LEU A 57 -4.65 7.12 4.00
CA LEU A 57 -3.48 6.87 4.84
C LEU A 57 -2.56 5.81 4.22
N GLY A 58 -3.12 4.73 3.68
CA GLY A 58 -2.36 3.68 2.99
C GLY A 58 -1.58 4.22 1.79
N VAL A 59 -2.21 5.02 0.93
CA VAL A 59 -1.54 5.66 -0.22
C VAL A 59 -0.44 6.62 0.22
N ARG A 60 -0.65 7.36 1.31
CA ARG A 60 0.38 8.24 1.89
C ARG A 60 1.59 7.43 2.36
N LEU A 61 1.38 6.37 3.12
CA LEU A 61 2.47 5.50 3.60
C LEU A 61 3.24 4.85 2.45
N LEU A 62 2.55 4.38 1.40
CA LEU A 62 3.20 3.85 0.19
C LEU A 62 4.06 4.92 -0.52
N SER A 63 3.61 6.17 -0.52
CA SER A 63 4.36 7.29 -1.12
C SER A 63 5.64 7.60 -0.34
N ASP A 64 5.58 7.50 0.99
CA ASP A 64 6.75 7.68 1.86
C ASP A 64 7.77 6.54 1.64
N ILE A 65 7.29 5.29 1.56
CA ILE A 65 8.14 4.12 1.25
C ILE A 65 8.80 4.27 -0.13
N PHE A 66 8.05 4.70 -1.14
CA PHE A 66 8.58 4.93 -2.50
C PHE A 66 9.76 5.92 -2.52
N ARG A 67 9.75 6.94 -1.66
CA ARG A 67 10.83 7.93 -1.56
C ARG A 67 12.06 7.40 -0.83
N LEU A 68 11.86 6.49 0.14
CA LEU A 68 12.92 5.98 1.02
C LEU A 68 13.58 4.69 0.51
N SER A 69 12.89 3.91 -0.32
CA SER A 69 13.32 2.60 -0.81
C SER A 69 13.41 2.55 -2.34
N PRO A 70 14.45 3.13 -2.96
CA PRO A 70 14.64 3.12 -4.41
C PRO A 70 14.76 1.70 -5.00
N GLU A 71 15.22 0.73 -4.22
CA GLU A 71 15.33 -0.69 -4.59
C GLU A 71 13.96 -1.38 -4.79
N ARG A 72 12.88 -0.82 -4.21
CA ARG A 72 11.50 -1.33 -4.33
C ARG A 72 10.60 -0.45 -5.19
N ARG A 73 11.20 0.47 -5.95
CA ARG A 73 10.47 1.52 -6.69
C ARG A 73 9.37 0.96 -7.59
N ARG A 74 9.67 -0.10 -8.35
CA ARG A 74 8.72 -0.71 -9.29
C ARG A 74 7.51 -1.34 -8.58
N GLU A 75 7.75 -2.06 -7.49
CA GLU A 75 6.70 -2.61 -6.63
C GLU A 75 5.85 -1.47 -6.06
N CYS A 76 6.47 -0.44 -5.46
CA CYS A 76 5.74 0.68 -4.88
C CYS A 76 4.87 1.43 -5.91
N LEU A 77 5.35 1.62 -7.14
CA LEU A 77 4.58 2.26 -8.22
C LEU A 77 3.29 1.49 -8.53
N TYR A 78 3.37 0.16 -8.58
CA TYR A 78 2.20 -0.69 -8.81
C TYR A 78 1.14 -0.54 -7.72
N TYR A 79 1.56 -0.56 -6.46
CA TYR A 79 0.65 -0.42 -5.32
C TYR A 79 0.09 1.01 -5.21
N LEU A 80 0.87 2.04 -5.56
CA LEU A 80 0.41 3.42 -5.65
C LEU A 80 -0.63 3.61 -6.76
N ALA A 81 -0.43 2.97 -7.91
CA ALA A 81 -1.41 2.99 -9.00
C ALA A 81 -2.74 2.39 -8.55
N LEU A 82 -2.72 1.21 -7.92
CA LEU A 82 -3.91 0.53 -7.40
C LEU A 82 -4.61 1.35 -6.30
N GLY A 83 -3.86 1.89 -5.34
CA GLY A 83 -4.43 2.69 -4.26
C GLY A 83 -5.07 3.99 -4.76
N ASN A 84 -4.45 4.67 -5.73
CA ASN A 84 -5.06 5.85 -6.36
C ASN A 84 -6.27 5.49 -7.20
N TYR A 85 -6.25 4.35 -7.90
CA TYR A 85 -7.42 3.87 -8.65
C TYR A 85 -8.62 3.64 -7.73
N LYS A 86 -8.40 2.97 -6.59
CA LYS A 86 -9.45 2.70 -5.59
C LYS A 86 -10.01 3.98 -4.95
N LEU A 87 -9.20 5.02 -4.78
CA LEU A 87 -9.63 6.34 -4.30
C LEU A 87 -10.40 7.16 -5.35
N GLY A 88 -10.46 6.70 -6.61
CA GLY A 88 -11.01 7.44 -7.75
C GLY A 88 -10.05 8.45 -8.37
N ASN A 89 -8.78 8.46 -7.96
CA ASN A 89 -7.74 9.36 -8.47
C ASN A 89 -7.13 8.80 -9.78
N TYR A 90 -7.96 8.66 -10.81
CA TYR A 90 -7.57 7.96 -12.05
C TYR A 90 -6.39 8.58 -12.79
N ALA A 91 -6.24 9.92 -12.72
CA ALA A 91 -5.12 10.62 -13.34
C ALA A 91 -3.77 10.22 -12.71
N GLU A 92 -3.70 10.20 -11.38
CA GLU A 92 -2.50 9.78 -10.66
C GLU A 92 -2.26 8.27 -10.80
N ALA A 93 -3.33 7.46 -10.76
CA ALA A 93 -3.22 6.02 -11.00
C ALA A 93 -2.59 5.73 -12.37
N ARG A 94 -3.07 6.40 -13.43
CA ARG A 94 -2.52 6.30 -14.78
C ARG A 94 -1.05 6.74 -14.82
N ARG A 95 -0.73 7.87 -14.19
CA ARG A 95 0.64 8.38 -14.15
C ARG A 95 1.60 7.40 -13.50
N TYR A 96 1.22 6.79 -12.37
CA TYR A 96 2.05 5.77 -11.73
C TYR A 96 2.21 4.51 -12.60
N ASN A 97 1.16 4.12 -13.32
CA ASN A 97 1.20 3.00 -14.25
C ASN A 97 2.09 3.26 -15.48
N GLU A 98 2.18 4.51 -15.96
CA GLU A 98 3.07 4.90 -17.05
C GLU A 98 4.56 4.93 -16.65
N LEU A 99 4.86 4.99 -15.34
CA LEU A 99 6.21 5.02 -14.78
C LEU A 99 6.77 3.62 -14.43
N LEU A 100 5.98 2.57 -14.65
CA LEU A 100 6.19 1.17 -14.22
C LEU A 100 7.02 0.35 -15.22
#